data_AF-A0AA44Z3C3-F1
#
_entry.id   AF-A0AA44Z3C3-F1
#
_cell.length_a   1.000
_cell.length_b   1.000
_cell.length_c   1.000
_cell.angle_alpha   90.00
_cell.angle_beta   90.00
_cell.angle_gamma   90.00
#
_symmetry.space_group_name_H-M   'P 1'
#
loop_
_entity.id
_entity.type
_entity.pdbx_description
1 polymer ?
#
loop_
_entity_poly.entity_id
_entity_poly.type
_entity_poly.pdbx_seq_one_letter_code
_entity_poly.pdbx_strand_id
1 'polypeptide(L)'
;MQGRALLLGVWLVLACHQPAHAQARQQTDTTTRVMLRQQLAPSCVSLAGAQATILLDRAELERLASATPAAGAAAADEDARRQALLAATRAQALLAATGKAHDRFGCAVAHDDKESADTRYLVGRLLEHAQAAIWTQSPPGFAPALEVRRVDPHCQNGPMGSAFYRVANGGALVMVLVECVR
;
A
#
# COMPACT_ATOMS: atom_id res chain seq x y z
N MET A 1 -50.61 66.36 29.88
CA MET A 1 -51.72 65.66 29.20
C MET A 1 -51.09 64.61 28.29
N GLN A 2 -50.92 63.39 28.81
CA GLN A 2 -51.75 62.22 28.46
C GLN A 2 -51.74 61.89 26.96
N GLY A 3 -51.11 60.78 26.63
CA GLY A 3 -51.16 60.13 25.31
C GLY A 3 -50.50 58.76 25.36
N ARG A 4 -51.11 57.80 26.07
CA ARG A 4 -50.81 56.37 25.95
C ARG A 4 -51.46 55.89 24.64
N ALA A 5 -50.70 55.22 23.79
CA ALA A 5 -51.24 54.37 22.72
C ALA A 5 -50.54 53.00 22.78
N LEU A 6 -51.36 51.96 22.68
CA LEU A 6 -51.08 50.56 22.90
C LEU A 6 -50.45 49.85 21.68
N LEU A 7 -49.62 48.85 22.01
CA LEU A 7 -49.47 47.50 21.43
C LEU A 7 -49.29 47.31 19.91
N LEU A 8 -48.17 46.65 19.55
CA LEU A 8 -47.96 45.59 18.54
C LEU A 8 -46.45 45.32 18.57
N GLY A 9 -45.89 44.17 18.95
CA GLY A 9 -46.30 42.82 18.63
C GLY A 9 -45.56 42.31 17.39
N VAL A 10 -44.22 42.18 17.42
CA VAL A 10 -43.47 41.36 16.44
C VAL A 10 -42.26 40.72 17.13
N TRP A 11 -42.32 39.40 17.27
CA TRP A 11 -41.19 38.52 17.53
C TRP A 11 -40.37 38.40 16.24
N LEU A 12 -39.07 38.70 16.28
CA LEU A 12 -38.14 38.37 15.19
C LEU A 12 -36.99 37.54 15.75
N VAL A 13 -37.28 36.25 15.78
CA VAL A 13 -36.44 35.05 15.59
C VAL A 13 -34.93 35.31 15.49
N LEU A 14 -34.20 34.75 16.46
CA LEU A 14 -32.77 34.44 16.35
C LEU A 14 -32.53 33.56 15.13
N ALA A 15 -31.93 34.11 14.07
CA ALA A 15 -31.27 33.31 13.05
C ALA A 15 -29.81 33.12 13.47
N CYS A 16 -29.56 32.19 14.41
CA CYS A 16 -28.25 31.60 14.59
C CYS A 16 -27.88 30.91 13.28
N HIS A 17 -27.05 31.56 12.47
CA HIS A 17 -26.44 30.95 11.30
C HIS A 17 -25.49 29.88 11.83
N GLN A 18 -25.94 28.63 11.81
CA GLN A 18 -25.04 27.51 12.03
C GLN A 18 -24.01 27.54 10.89
N PRO A 19 -22.70 27.57 11.20
CA PRO A 19 -21.72 27.33 10.16
C PRO A 19 -22.02 25.93 9.63
N ALA A 20 -22.23 25.84 8.32
CA ALA A 20 -22.29 24.57 7.62
C ALA A 20 -21.00 23.83 7.99
N HIS A 21 -21.11 22.87 8.91
CA HIS A 21 -20.06 21.91 9.17
C HIS A 21 -19.87 21.16 7.86
N ALA A 22 -18.88 21.58 7.07
CA ALA A 22 -18.24 20.70 6.13
C ALA A 22 -17.80 19.49 6.95
N GLN A 23 -18.60 18.43 6.90
CA GLN A 23 -18.22 17.13 7.43
C GLN A 23 -16.99 16.71 6.61
N ALA A 24 -15.81 17.06 7.09
CA ALA A 24 -14.59 16.40 6.66
C ALA A 24 -14.87 14.92 6.87
N ARG A 25 -15.09 14.18 5.77
CA ARG A 25 -15.18 12.73 5.82
C ARG A 25 -13.98 12.27 6.63
N GLN A 26 -14.22 11.58 7.75
CA GLN A 26 -13.16 11.02 8.56
C GLN A 26 -12.35 10.10 7.64
N GLN A 27 -11.18 10.57 7.25
CA GLN A 27 -10.24 9.81 6.46
C GLN A 27 -9.71 8.71 7.38
N THR A 28 -10.14 7.47 7.14
CA THR A 28 -9.77 6.32 7.97
C THR A 28 -8.36 5.87 7.59
N ASP A 29 -7.38 6.65 8.03
CA ASP A 29 -5.97 6.31 7.87
C ASP A 29 -5.59 5.21 8.86
N THR A 30 -4.98 4.13 8.35
CA THR A 30 -4.40 3.07 9.19
C THR A 30 -2.91 2.99 8.93
N THR A 31 -2.10 2.79 9.98
CA THR A 31 -0.65 2.59 9.85
C THR A 31 -0.27 1.31 10.56
N THR A 32 0.33 0.39 9.82
CA THR A 32 0.86 -0.87 10.35
C THR A 32 2.38 -0.88 10.24
N ARG A 33 3.05 -1.41 11.25
CA ARG A 33 4.50 -1.60 11.24
C ARG A 33 4.83 -3.06 10.96
N VAL A 34 5.72 -3.31 10.00
CA VAL A 34 6.17 -4.65 9.59
C VAL A 34 7.67 -4.76 9.83
N MET A 35 8.10 -5.81 10.55
CA MET A 35 9.53 -6.11 10.73
C MET A 35 10.07 -6.75 9.46
N LEU A 36 11.20 -6.24 8.96
CA LEU A 36 11.79 -6.70 7.72
C LEU A 36 12.93 -7.68 7.97
N ARG A 37 13.24 -8.50 6.97
CA ARG A 37 14.47 -9.31 6.97
C ARG A 37 15.69 -8.39 6.96
N GLN A 38 16.64 -8.68 7.85
CA GLN A 38 17.90 -7.93 7.99
C GLN A 38 19.06 -8.55 7.20
N GLN A 39 18.76 -9.53 6.34
CA GLN A 39 19.74 -10.28 5.57
C GLN A 39 19.18 -10.65 4.21
N LEU A 40 20.08 -10.76 3.23
CA LEU A 40 19.78 -11.22 1.88
C LEU A 40 19.52 -12.73 1.87
N ALA A 41 18.64 -13.17 0.97
CA ALA A 41 18.61 -14.56 0.56
C ALA A 41 19.84 -14.86 -0.34
N PRO A 42 20.37 -16.10 -0.34
CA PRO A 42 21.50 -16.47 -1.21
C PRO A 42 21.24 -16.28 -2.70
N SER A 43 19.97 -16.44 -3.11
CA SER A 43 19.50 -16.13 -4.46
C SER A 43 18.35 -15.16 -4.35
N CYS A 44 18.43 -14.05 -5.08
CA CYS A 44 17.50 -12.95 -4.92
C CYS A 44 17.25 -12.20 -6.22
N VAL A 45 16.13 -11.47 -6.22
CA VAL A 45 15.72 -10.53 -7.26
C VAL A 45 15.70 -9.14 -6.66
N SER A 46 16.26 -8.15 -7.34
CA SER A 46 16.25 -6.77 -6.86
C SER A 46 15.45 -5.82 -7.74
N LEU A 47 14.75 -4.90 -7.08
CA LEU A 47 14.01 -3.80 -7.67
C LEU A 47 14.55 -2.49 -7.10
N ALA A 48 15.34 -1.76 -7.89
CA ALA A 48 15.93 -0.50 -7.46
C ALA A 48 14.92 0.65 -7.47
N GLY A 49 14.52 1.18 -6.32
CA GLY A 49 13.79 2.44 -6.22
C GLY A 49 14.73 3.65 -6.21
N ALA A 50 14.16 4.85 -6.13
CA ALA A 50 14.93 6.10 -6.11
C ALA A 50 15.82 6.23 -4.85
N GLN A 51 15.33 5.78 -3.69
CA GLN A 51 16.02 5.96 -2.39
C GLN A 51 16.30 4.63 -1.66
N ALA A 52 15.73 3.53 -2.17
CA ALA A 52 15.86 2.21 -1.56
C ALA A 52 15.77 1.13 -2.63
N THR A 53 16.47 0.00 -2.42
CA THR A 53 16.38 -1.20 -3.24
C THR A 53 15.59 -2.25 -2.48
N ILE A 54 14.54 -2.78 -3.10
CA ILE A 54 13.77 -3.91 -2.57
C ILE A 54 14.44 -5.20 -3.04
N LEU A 55 14.63 -6.13 -2.12
CA LEU A 55 15.34 -7.38 -2.33
C LEU A 55 14.40 -8.53 -1.98
N LEU A 56 14.10 -9.36 -2.97
CA LEU A 56 13.15 -10.45 -2.88
C LEU A 56 13.88 -11.80 -2.91
N ASP A 57 13.44 -12.73 -2.09
CA ASP A 57 13.94 -14.10 -2.09
C ASP A 57 13.47 -14.82 -3.37
N ARG A 58 14.41 -15.31 -4.18
CA ARG A 58 14.06 -15.98 -5.44
C ARG A 58 13.27 -17.27 -5.18
N ALA A 59 13.62 -18.02 -4.13
CA ALA A 59 12.93 -19.28 -3.82
C ALA A 59 11.46 -19.03 -3.45
N GLU A 60 11.19 -17.91 -2.77
CA GLU A 60 9.82 -17.50 -2.44
C GLU A 60 9.03 -17.11 -3.70
N LEU A 61 9.65 -16.39 -4.63
CA LEU A 61 9.04 -16.08 -5.92
C LEU A 61 8.73 -17.35 -6.73
N GLU A 62 9.64 -18.31 -6.78
CA GLU A 62 9.47 -19.58 -7.48
C GLU A 62 8.36 -20.44 -6.85
N ARG A 63 8.28 -20.46 -5.51
CA ARG A 63 7.21 -21.12 -4.78
C ARG A 63 5.85 -20.52 -5.10
N LEU A 64 5.76 -19.19 -5.17
CA LEU A 64 4.53 -18.49 -5.55
C LEU A 64 4.18 -18.76 -7.02
N ALA A 65 5.16 -18.72 -7.91
CA ALA A 65 4.99 -18.97 -9.34
C ALA A 65 4.48 -20.39 -9.63
N SER A 66 4.80 -21.35 -8.76
CA SER A 66 4.43 -22.76 -8.90
C SER A 66 3.14 -23.12 -8.15
N ALA A 67 2.49 -22.15 -7.48
CA ALA A 67 1.33 -22.43 -6.66
C ALA A 67 0.09 -22.73 -7.53
N THR A 68 -0.40 -23.97 -7.46
CA THR A 68 -1.68 -24.37 -8.07
C THR A 68 -2.80 -24.25 -7.03
N PRO A 69 -3.85 -23.44 -7.26
CA PRO A 69 -4.95 -23.37 -6.34
C PRO A 69 -5.80 -24.64 -6.35
N ALA A 70 -6.27 -25.07 -5.17
CA ALA A 70 -7.15 -26.23 -5.02
C ALA A 70 -8.53 -26.02 -5.71
N ALA A 71 -9.12 -27.10 -6.20
CA ALA A 71 -10.44 -27.10 -6.86
C ALA A 71 -11.59 -27.21 -5.84
N GLY A 72 -12.70 -26.49 -6.08
CA GLY A 72 -13.99 -26.69 -5.39
C GLY A 72 -14.14 -26.03 -4.02
N ALA A 73 -14.15 -24.71 -3.94
CA ALA A 73 -14.11 -23.98 -2.69
C ALA A 73 -15.27 -22.94 -2.58
N ALA A 74 -15.63 -22.53 -1.37
CA ALA A 74 -16.74 -21.59 -1.14
C ALA A 74 -16.44 -20.18 -1.71
N ALA A 75 -17.41 -19.27 -1.78
CA ALA A 75 -17.20 -17.94 -2.38
C ALA A 75 -16.02 -17.14 -1.77
N ALA A 76 -15.83 -17.20 -0.45
CA ALA A 76 -14.66 -16.59 0.21
C ALA A 76 -13.34 -17.26 -0.21
N ASP A 77 -13.38 -18.57 -0.50
CA ASP A 77 -12.24 -19.31 -1.02
C ASP A 77 -12.01 -19.03 -2.52
N GLU A 78 -13.04 -18.63 -3.28
CA GLU A 78 -12.88 -18.18 -4.67
C GLU A 78 -12.08 -16.88 -4.74
N ASP A 79 -12.33 -15.94 -3.83
CA ASP A 79 -11.56 -14.70 -3.73
C ASP A 79 -10.10 -14.99 -3.37
N ALA A 80 -9.88 -15.84 -2.34
CA ALA A 80 -8.53 -16.26 -1.96
C ALA A 80 -7.81 -17.00 -3.10
N ARG A 81 -8.53 -17.88 -3.82
CA ARG A 81 -8.02 -18.57 -5.01
C ARG A 81 -7.65 -17.61 -6.12
N ARG A 82 -8.47 -16.61 -6.38
CA ARG A 82 -8.19 -15.57 -7.39
C ARG A 82 -6.94 -14.79 -7.03
N GLN A 83 -6.81 -14.37 -5.77
CA GLN A 83 -5.63 -13.69 -5.27
C GLN A 83 -4.37 -14.56 -5.39
N ALA A 84 -4.47 -15.86 -5.10
CA ALA A 84 -3.38 -16.82 -5.26
C ALA A 84 -2.96 -16.99 -6.74
N LEU A 85 -3.91 -17.06 -7.67
CA LEU A 85 -3.64 -17.10 -9.11
C LEU A 85 -2.93 -15.83 -9.58
N LEU A 86 -3.46 -14.65 -9.23
CA LEU A 86 -2.84 -13.37 -9.57
C LEU A 86 -1.41 -13.29 -9.05
N ALA A 87 -1.19 -13.73 -7.81
CA ALA A 87 0.12 -13.81 -7.22
C ALA A 87 1.08 -14.74 -7.97
N ALA A 88 0.62 -15.91 -8.40
CA ALA A 88 1.41 -16.85 -9.18
C ALA A 88 1.80 -16.24 -10.53
N THR A 89 0.84 -15.68 -11.27
CA THR A 89 1.09 -15.01 -12.55
C THR A 89 2.07 -13.85 -12.42
N ARG A 90 1.90 -13.01 -11.39
CA ARG A 90 2.80 -11.88 -11.11
C ARG A 90 4.21 -12.35 -10.79
N ALA A 91 4.35 -13.42 -10.00
CA ALA A 91 5.66 -13.97 -9.64
C ALA A 91 6.37 -14.55 -10.87
N GLN A 92 5.64 -15.26 -11.74
CA GLN A 92 6.15 -15.75 -13.02
C GLN A 92 6.64 -14.61 -13.90
N ALA A 93 5.83 -13.56 -14.06
CA ALA A 93 6.19 -12.37 -14.84
C ALA A 93 7.45 -11.69 -14.30
N LEU A 94 7.52 -11.48 -12.98
CA LEU A 94 8.68 -10.86 -12.35
C LEU A 94 9.96 -11.68 -12.52
N LEU A 95 9.87 -13.02 -12.36
CA LEU A 95 11.00 -13.92 -12.61
C LEU A 95 11.45 -13.87 -14.07
N ALA A 96 10.51 -13.88 -15.01
CA ALA A 96 10.79 -13.77 -16.45
C ALA A 96 11.40 -12.40 -16.83
N ALA A 97 11.08 -11.34 -16.09
CA ALA A 97 11.64 -10.01 -16.26
C ALA A 97 13.07 -9.87 -15.69
N THR A 98 13.62 -10.89 -15.04
CA THR A 98 15.03 -10.87 -14.59
C THR A 98 15.98 -11.14 -15.74
N GLY A 99 16.95 -10.24 -15.94
CA GLY A 99 17.98 -10.40 -16.97
C GLY A 99 19.25 -11.05 -16.41
N LYS A 100 20.36 -10.93 -17.18
CA LYS A 100 21.69 -11.37 -16.76
C LYS A 100 22.39 -10.38 -15.81
N ALA A 101 21.84 -9.18 -15.66
CA ALA A 101 22.41 -8.14 -14.81
C ALA A 101 22.23 -8.48 -13.33
N HIS A 102 23.27 -8.23 -12.55
CA HIS A 102 23.25 -8.40 -11.09
C HIS A 102 23.58 -7.06 -10.42
N ASP A 103 22.96 -6.80 -9.28
CA ASP A 103 23.27 -5.62 -8.48
C ASP A 103 24.49 -5.82 -7.58
N ARG A 104 24.80 -4.81 -6.75
CA ARG A 104 25.92 -4.84 -5.79
C ARG A 104 25.84 -5.94 -4.73
N PHE A 105 24.68 -6.58 -4.56
CA PHE A 105 24.47 -7.67 -3.62
C PHE A 105 24.50 -9.04 -4.32
N GLY A 106 24.67 -9.07 -5.64
CA GLY A 106 24.57 -10.29 -6.43
C GLY A 106 23.11 -10.72 -6.70
N CYS A 107 22.11 -9.86 -6.49
CA CYS A 107 20.73 -10.16 -6.87
C CYS A 107 20.52 -9.93 -8.36
N ALA A 108 19.74 -10.80 -9.01
CA ALA A 108 19.32 -10.59 -10.38
C ALA A 108 18.42 -9.34 -10.46
N VAL A 109 18.76 -8.41 -11.35
CA VAL A 109 18.00 -7.17 -11.51
C VAL A 109 16.75 -7.45 -12.33
N ALA A 110 15.59 -7.11 -11.78
CA ALA A 110 14.35 -7.11 -12.55
C ALA A 110 14.34 -5.89 -13.49
N HIS A 111 14.14 -6.14 -14.79
CA HIS A 111 14.00 -5.11 -15.82
C HIS A 111 12.56 -4.62 -15.99
N ASP A 112 11.65 -5.13 -15.16
CA ASP A 112 10.26 -4.76 -15.18
C ASP A 112 10.09 -3.25 -15.02
N ASP A 113 9.03 -2.71 -15.61
CA ASP A 113 8.65 -1.35 -15.26
C ASP A 113 8.28 -1.38 -13.78
N LYS A 114 9.09 -0.75 -12.94
CA LYS A 114 8.75 -0.54 -11.52
C LYS A 114 7.44 0.25 -11.35
N GLU A 115 6.89 0.70 -12.47
CA GLU A 115 5.58 1.31 -12.67
C GLU A 115 4.43 0.30 -12.84
N SER A 116 4.68 -0.97 -13.19
CA SER A 116 3.64 -1.98 -13.30
C SER A 116 2.93 -2.16 -11.96
N ALA A 117 1.62 -1.91 -11.99
CA ALA A 117 0.74 -2.11 -10.86
C ALA A 117 0.84 -3.56 -10.34
N ASP A 118 0.94 -4.53 -11.25
CA ASP A 118 1.01 -5.95 -10.93
C ASP A 118 2.25 -6.31 -10.11
N THR A 119 3.40 -5.76 -10.47
CA THR A 119 4.64 -5.95 -9.69
C THR A 119 4.55 -5.26 -8.34
N ARG A 120 3.96 -4.05 -8.27
CA ARG A 120 3.73 -3.36 -7.00
C ARG A 120 2.82 -4.14 -6.06
N TYR A 121 1.76 -4.76 -6.57
CA TYR A 121 0.87 -5.62 -5.77
C TYR A 121 1.62 -6.85 -5.22
N LEU A 122 2.43 -7.52 -6.05
CA LEU A 122 3.23 -8.65 -5.60
C LEU A 122 4.24 -8.22 -4.52
N VAL A 123 4.99 -7.15 -4.78
CA VAL A 123 6.00 -6.61 -3.87
C VAL A 123 5.36 -6.15 -2.55
N GLY A 124 4.23 -5.45 -2.60
CA GLY A 124 3.48 -5.01 -1.42
C GLY A 124 3.10 -6.17 -0.53
N ARG A 125 2.56 -7.25 -1.12
CA ARG A 125 2.26 -8.48 -0.39
C ARG A 125 3.51 -9.09 0.27
N LEU A 126 4.61 -9.23 -0.47
CA LEU A 126 5.85 -9.82 0.06
C LEU A 126 6.43 -8.97 1.21
N LEU A 127 6.37 -7.64 1.10
CA LEU A 127 6.78 -6.72 2.15
C LEU A 127 5.93 -6.89 3.41
N GLU A 128 4.61 -6.94 3.26
CA GLU A 128 3.68 -7.07 4.39
C GLU A 128 3.77 -8.42 5.11
N HIS A 129 4.20 -9.47 4.41
CA HIS A 129 4.48 -10.79 5.00
C HIS A 129 5.92 -10.94 5.52
N ALA A 130 6.71 -9.85 5.56
CA ALA A 130 8.12 -9.88 5.97
C ALA A 130 9.00 -10.82 5.12
N GLN A 131 8.63 -11.04 3.85
CA GLN A 131 9.32 -11.93 2.91
C GLN A 131 10.30 -11.18 2.00
N ALA A 132 10.41 -9.86 2.16
CA ALA A 132 11.34 -9.00 1.45
C ALA A 132 12.28 -8.26 2.42
N ALA A 133 13.46 -7.91 1.93
CA ALA A 133 14.38 -7.00 2.59
C ALA A 133 14.43 -5.67 1.83
N ILE A 134 14.79 -4.59 2.52
CA ILE A 134 14.95 -3.28 1.91
C ILE A 134 16.33 -2.75 2.27
N TRP A 135 17.12 -2.43 1.25
CA TRP A 135 18.37 -1.71 1.41
C TRP A 135 18.15 -0.21 1.16
N THR A 136 18.56 0.63 2.10
CA THR A 136 18.47 2.09 2.01
C THR A 136 19.82 2.69 1.66
N GLN A 137 19.83 3.84 0.98
CA GLN A 137 21.07 4.55 0.63
C GLN A 137 21.47 5.59 1.68
N SER A 138 20.52 6.10 2.46
CA SER A 138 20.76 7.15 3.46
C SER A 138 19.83 6.97 4.68
N PRO A 139 20.35 6.51 5.83
CA PRO A 139 21.70 5.95 6.00
C PRO A 139 21.85 4.63 5.22
N PRO A 140 23.05 4.25 4.77
CA PRO A 140 23.26 2.98 4.10
C PRO A 140 23.04 1.79 5.04
N GLY A 141 22.14 0.88 4.69
CA GLY A 141 21.86 -0.30 5.51
C GLY A 141 20.54 -0.98 5.19
N PHE A 142 20.34 -2.17 5.75
CA PHE A 142 19.03 -2.81 5.76
C PHE A 142 18.07 -2.05 6.65
N ALA A 143 16.88 -1.75 6.14
CA ALA A 143 15.82 -1.16 6.93
C ALA A 143 15.33 -2.18 7.97
N PRO A 144 15.25 -1.84 9.26
CA PRO A 144 14.75 -2.73 10.30
C PRO A 144 13.25 -3.01 10.15
N ALA A 145 12.52 -2.02 9.66
CA ALA A 145 11.07 -2.00 9.66
C ALA A 145 10.51 -1.15 8.52
N LEU A 146 9.28 -1.48 8.14
CA LEU A 146 8.45 -0.76 7.19
C LEU A 146 7.19 -0.27 7.89
N GLU A 147 6.79 0.96 7.61
CA GLU A 147 5.46 1.50 7.92
C GLU A 147 4.61 1.46 6.64
N VAL A 148 3.46 0.80 6.74
CA VAL A 148 2.46 0.73 5.68
C VAL A 148 1.28 1.58 6.11
N ARG A 149 1.19 2.78 5.53
CA ARG A 149 0.07 3.68 5.77
C ARG A 149 -0.96 3.51 4.66
N ARG A 150 -2.16 3.09 5.01
CA ARG A 150 -3.30 3.02 4.09
C ARG A 150 -4.21 4.21 4.30
N VAL A 151 -4.57 4.81 3.19
CA VAL A 151 -5.47 5.94 3.09
C VAL A 151 -6.70 5.48 2.31
N ASP A 152 -7.89 5.73 2.84
CA ASP A 152 -9.18 5.37 2.23
C ASP A 152 -9.28 3.89 1.77
N PRO A 153 -8.96 2.90 2.63
CA PRO A 153 -8.86 1.49 2.24
C PRO A 153 -10.18 0.85 1.76
N HIS A 154 -11.32 1.53 1.94
CA HIS A 154 -12.66 1.04 1.58
C HIS A 154 -13.30 1.98 0.54
N CYS A 155 -12.58 2.28 -0.55
CA CYS A 155 -12.95 3.34 -1.48
C CYS A 155 -14.20 3.08 -2.35
N GLN A 156 -15.04 2.08 -2.03
CA GLN A 156 -16.27 1.75 -2.76
C GLN A 156 -17.18 2.98 -3.00
N ASN A 157 -17.12 4.00 -2.13
CA ASN A 157 -17.85 5.27 -2.26
C ASN A 157 -17.00 6.53 -1.95
N GLY A 158 -15.66 6.39 -1.96
CA GLY A 158 -14.69 7.40 -1.46
C GLY A 158 -13.63 7.79 -2.50
N PRO A 159 -12.66 8.66 -2.13
CA PRO A 159 -11.48 8.93 -2.95
C PRO A 159 -10.62 7.66 -3.14
N MET A 160 -9.69 7.69 -4.10
CA MET A 160 -8.78 6.58 -4.42
C MET A 160 -8.08 6.03 -3.17
N GLY A 161 -8.20 4.73 -2.94
CA GLY A 161 -7.51 4.05 -1.84
C GLY A 161 -6.06 3.78 -2.19
N SER A 162 -5.13 4.10 -1.28
CA SER A 162 -3.70 3.94 -1.51
C SER A 162 -2.95 3.45 -0.28
N ALA A 163 -1.98 2.57 -0.49
CA ALA A 163 -0.99 2.17 0.50
C ALA A 163 0.36 2.83 0.21
N PHE A 164 0.93 3.46 1.24
CA PHE A 164 2.25 4.08 1.22
C PHE A 164 3.21 3.23 2.05
N TYR A 165 4.23 2.68 1.39
CA TYR A 165 5.26 1.85 2.00
C TYR A 165 6.49 2.72 2.26
N ARG A 166 6.77 3.00 3.53
CA ARG A 166 7.88 3.85 3.95
C ARG A 166 8.77 3.11 4.94
N VAL A 167 10.08 3.27 4.83
CA VAL A 167 10.99 2.81 5.90
C VAL A 167 10.58 3.49 7.22
N ALA A 168 10.44 2.71 8.27
CA ALA A 168 9.87 3.19 9.52
C ALA A 168 10.67 4.36 10.13
N ASN A 169 10.05 5.08 11.07
CA ASN A 169 10.64 6.25 11.74
C ASN A 169 10.96 7.40 10.76
N GLY A 170 10.09 7.63 9.77
CA GLY A 170 10.22 8.74 8.82
C GLY A 170 11.26 8.54 7.71
N GLY A 171 11.69 7.30 7.47
CA GLY A 171 12.66 6.98 6.42
C GLY A 171 12.14 7.14 4.99
N ALA A 172 12.91 6.65 4.02
CA ALA A 172 12.62 6.77 2.60
C ALA A 172 11.25 6.17 2.21
N LEU A 173 10.55 6.84 1.29
CA LEU A 173 9.38 6.26 0.63
C LEU A 173 9.88 5.19 -0.35
N VAL A 174 9.40 3.97 -0.18
CA VAL A 174 9.83 2.79 -0.94
C VAL A 174 8.91 2.58 -2.14
N MET A 175 7.60 2.64 -1.92
CA MET A 175 6.60 2.33 -2.93
C MET A 175 5.26 2.98 -2.56
N VAL A 176 4.46 3.30 -3.58
CA VAL A 176 3.04 3.63 -3.45
C VAL A 176 2.24 2.61 -4.25
N LEU A 177 1.18 2.08 -3.67
CA LEU A 177 0.26 1.15 -4.30
C LEU A 177 -1.13 1.75 -4.28
N VAL A 178 -1.74 1.91 -5.45
CA VAL A 178 -3.17 2.20 -5.54
C VAL A 178 -3.92 0.91 -5.29
N GLU A 179 -4.61 0.82 -4.14
CA GLU A 179 -5.35 -0.37 -3.72
C GLU A 179 -6.75 -0.42 -4.34
N CYS A 180 -7.35 0.75 -4.60
CA CYS A 180 -8.63 0.81 -5.28
C CYS A 180 -8.88 2.18 -5.93
N VAL A 181 -9.58 2.16 -7.06
CA VAL A 181 -9.98 3.32 -7.86
C VAL A 181 -11.51 3.29 -8.05
N ARG A 182 -12.09 4.44 -8.41
CA ARG A 182 -13.50 4.52 -8.75
C ARG A 182 -13.80 3.86 -10.10
#